data_AF-A0A1V6I277-F1
#
_entry.id   AF-A0A1V6I277-F1
#
_cell.length_a   1.000
_cell.length_b   1.000
_cell.length_c   1.000
_cell.angle_alpha   90.00
_cell.angle_beta   90.00
_cell.angle_gamma   90.00
#
_symmetry.space_group_name_H-M   'P 1'
#
loop_
_entity.id
_entity.type
_entity.pdbx_description
1 polymer ?
#
loop_
_entity_poly.entity_id
_entity_poly.type
_entity_poly.pdbx_seq_one_letter_code
_entity_poly.pdbx_strand_id
1 'polypeptide(L)' 'MSKKTIIVKETQISIIEKNESDYISLTDMIKSFGDETVIYNWMRNRNTV' A
#
# COMPACT_ATOMS: atom_id res chain seq x y z
N MET A 1 21.15 0.16 -0.34
CA MET A 1 19.88 0.85 0.00
C MET A 1 19.19 0.05 1.10
N SER A 2 18.93 0.66 2.25
CA SER A 2 18.15 0.01 3.31
C SER A 2 16.69 -0.05 2.88
N LYS A 3 16.06 -1.24 2.91
CA LYS A 3 14.63 -1.38 2.63
C LYS A 3 13.86 -0.88 3.86
N LYS A 4 13.13 0.23 3.71
CA LYS A 4 12.21 0.72 4.76
C LYS A 4 10.92 -0.12 4.71
N THR A 5 10.45 -0.55 5.88
CA THR A 5 9.19 -1.31 6.02
C THR A 5 8.46 -0.85 7.28
N ILE A 6 7.14 -1.02 7.28
CA ILE A 6 6.28 -0.87 8.46
C ILE A 6 5.42 -2.12 8.63
N ILE A 7 4.98 -2.38 9.86
CA ILE A 7 4.05 -3.48 10.16
C ILE A 7 2.69 -2.88 10.50
N VAL A 8 1.67 -3.29 9.76
CA VAL A 8 0.28 -2.89 10.00
C VAL A 8 -0.56 -4.15 10.02
N LYS A 9 -1.29 -4.42 11.12
CA LYS A 9 -2.10 -5.64 11.29
C LYS A 9 -1.33 -6.91 10.90
N GLU A 10 -0.14 -7.09 11.47
CA GLU A 10 0.75 -8.24 11.20
C GLU A 10 1.22 -8.36 9.74
N THR A 11 0.94 -7.37 8.90
CA THR A 11 1.33 -7.33 7.49
C THR A 11 2.53 -6.40 7.33
N GLN A 12 3.61 -6.91 6.76
CA GLN A 12 4.77 -6.10 6.43
C GLN A 12 4.53 -5.34 5.12
N ILE A 13 4.59 -4.01 5.18
CA ILE A 13 4.38 -3.12 4.04
C ILE A 13 5.69 -2.42 3.71
N SER A 14 6.10 -2.49 2.45
CA SER A 14 7.30 -1.83 1.95
C SER A 14 7.08 -0.32 1.79
N ILE A 15 8.10 0.47 2.16
CA ILE A 15 8.14 1.93 1.95
C ILE A 15 9.23 2.25 0.92
N ILE A 16 8.87 3.10 -0.05
CA ILE A 16 9.76 3.65 -1.06
C ILE A 16 9.79 5.17 -0.87
N GLU A 17 10.97 5.72 -0.67
CA GLU A 17 11.18 7.16 -0.63
C GLU A 17 11.53 7.65 -2.04
N LYS A 18 10.78 8.62 -2.55
CA LYS A 18 11.01 9.24 -3.86
C LYS A 18 10.62 10.71 -3.80
N ASN A 19 11.50 11.59 -4.27
CA ASN A 19 11.25 13.03 -4.34
C ASN A 19 10.77 13.61 -3.00
N GLU A 20 11.48 13.29 -1.90
CA GLU A 20 11.14 13.75 -0.53
C GLU A 20 9.76 13.30 -0.04
N SER A 21 9.16 12.30 -0.70
CA SER A 21 7.87 11.73 -0.35
C SER A 21 7.99 10.22 -0.10
N ASP A 22 7.33 9.75 0.95
CA ASP A 22 7.24 8.33 1.28
C ASP A 22 6.00 7.70 0.63
N TYR A 23 6.21 6.57 -0.05
CA TYR A 23 5.15 5.79 -0.68
C TYR A 23 5.09 4.40 -0.06
N ILE A 24 3.89 3.91 0.19
CA ILE A 24 3.65 2.55 0.69
C ILE A 24 3.23 1.62 -0.46
N SER A 25 3.61 0.36 -0.35
CA SER A 25 3.20 -0.69 -1.28
C SER A 25 1.75 -1.13 -1.02
N LEU A 26 0.83 -0.74 -1.90
CA LEU A 26 -0.58 -1.14 -1.80
C LEU A 26 -0.78 -2.65 -2.01
N THR A 27 0.06 -3.29 -2.83
CA THR A 27 0.01 -4.75 -3.03
C THR A 27 0.43 -5.50 -1.77
N ASP A 28 1.38 -4.98 -1.01
CA ASP A 28 1.73 -5.56 0.29
C ASP A 28 0.59 -5.39 1.30
N MET A 29 -0.14 -4.26 1.26
CA MET A 29 -1.29 -4.05 2.13
C MET A 29 -2.40 -5.07 1.92
N ILE A 30 -2.69 -5.46 0.67
CA ILE A 30 -3.81 -6.38 0.39
C ILE A 30 -3.47 -7.87 0.49
N LYS A 31 -2.18 -8.23 0.61
CA LYS A 31 -1.78 -9.64 0.81
C LYS A 31 -2.47 -10.26 2.02
N SER A 32 -2.76 -9.48 3.07
CA SER A 32 -3.50 -9.96 4.25
C SER A 32 -5.02 -9.89 4.11
N PHE A 33 -5.54 -9.15 3.14
CA PHE A 33 -6.98 -9.03 2.90
C PHE A 33 -7.52 -10.14 1.99
N GLY A 34 -6.66 -10.80 1.20
CA GLY A 34 -7.04 -11.95 0.36
C GLY A 34 -7.91 -11.61 -0.86
N ASP A 35 -8.25 -10.34 -1.05
CA ASP A 35 -9.09 -9.86 -2.14
C ASP A 35 -8.48 -8.61 -2.81
N GLU A 36 -8.11 -8.75 -4.08
CA GLU A 36 -7.53 -7.67 -4.90
C GLU A 36 -8.56 -6.59 -5.26
N THR A 37 -9.87 -6.88 -5.13
CA THR A 37 -10.95 -5.93 -5.45
C THR A 37 -10.90 -4.67 -4.58
N VAL A 38 -10.28 -4.74 -3.40
CA VAL A 38 -10.12 -3.60 -2.48
C VAL A 38 -9.32 -2.47 -3.15
N ILE A 39 -8.24 -2.78 -3.88
CA ILE A 39 -7.46 -1.76 -4.59
C ILE A 39 -8.30 -1.13 -5.70
N TYR A 40 -8.99 -1.94 -6.49
CA TYR A 40 -9.84 -1.45 -7.58
C TYR A 40 -10.95 -0.52 -7.08
N ASN A 41 -11.61 -0.90 -5.98
CA ASN A 41 -12.65 -0.08 -5.35
C ASN A 41 -12.10 1.25 -4.82
N TRP A 42 -10.91 1.26 -4.19
CA TRP A 42 -10.26 2.48 -3.75
C TRP A 42 -9.84 3.39 -4.91
N MET A 43 -9.26 2.85 -5.98
CA MET A 43 -8.89 3.64 -7.14
C MET A 43 -10.11 4.25 -7.82
N ARG A 44 -11.22 3.49 -7.89
CA ARG A 44 -12.48 3.98 -8.46
C ARG A 44 -13.09 5.10 -7.62
N ASN A 45 -13.13 4.94 -6.29
CA ASN A 45 -13.66 5.96 -5.37
C ASN A 45 -12.84 7.26 -5.37
N ARG A 46 -11.54 7.21 -5.71
CA ARG A 46 -10.69 8.42 -5.79
C ARG A 46 -11.05 9.35 -6.97
N ASN A 47 -11.79 8.85 -7.96
CA ASN A 47 -12.20 9.60 -9.15
C ASN A 47 -13.67 10.05 -9.13
N THR A 48 -14.39 9.83 -8.03
CA THR A 48 -15.85 10.09 -7.94
C THR A 48 -16.27 10.89 -6.69
N VAL A 49 -15.40 11.76 -6.17
CA VAL A 49 -15.79 12.75 -5.14
C VAL A 49 -15.79 14.15 -5.73
#